data_AF-A0A8T3W2C7-F1
#
_entry.id   AF-A0A8T3W2C7-F1
#
_cell.length_a   1.000
_cell.length_b   1.000
_cell.length_c   1.000
_cell.angle_alpha   90.00
_cell.angle_beta   90.00
_cell.angle_gamma   90.00
#
_symmetry.space_group_name_H-M   'P 1'
#
loop_
_entity.id
_entity.type
_entity.pdbx_description
1 polymer ?
#
loop_
_entity_poly.entity_id
_entity_poly.type
_entity_poly.pdbx_seq_one_letter_code
_entity_poly.pdbx_strand_id
1 'polypeptide(L)'
;MDELCSKSAYDDTDLQLKVETFLKDRSIDAVTGIRRMGRENLVDFVAEMANGLGIGCSVYPDTSGKDAVIFYSWEIMKDPAESLLRERPGLDVLHGQDLCHQVPALVRYNKKKRD
;
A
#
# COMPACT_ATOMS: atom_id res chain seq x y z
N MET A 1 12.40 -35.23 -15.78
CA MET A 1 11.83 -33.99 -16.33
C MET A 1 11.75 -33.04 -15.17
N ASP A 2 12.66 -32.08 -15.14
CA ASP A 2 12.76 -31.05 -14.11
C ASP A 2 11.53 -30.15 -14.12
N GLU A 3 10.79 -30.12 -13.01
CA GLU A 3 9.77 -29.11 -12.72
C GLU A 3 10.44 -27.75 -12.51
N LEU A 4 10.68 -27.06 -13.62
CA LEU A 4 11.04 -25.65 -13.64
C LEU A 4 9.77 -24.81 -13.79
N CYS A 5 9.61 -23.83 -12.88
CA CYS A 5 8.63 -22.72 -12.87
C CYS A 5 7.29 -22.90 -12.13
N SER A 6 7.30 -23.17 -10.82
CA SER A 6 6.11 -22.96 -9.96
C SER A 6 6.17 -21.75 -9.02
N LYS A 7 7.33 -21.16 -8.72
CA LYS A 7 7.44 -20.09 -7.70
C LYS A 7 6.63 -18.81 -8.01
N SER A 8 6.56 -18.37 -9.25
CA SER A 8 5.93 -17.08 -9.58
C SER A 8 4.42 -17.05 -9.34
N ALA A 9 3.72 -18.15 -9.65
CA ALA A 9 2.27 -18.21 -9.46
C ALA A 9 1.86 -18.23 -7.99
N TYR A 10 2.66 -18.86 -7.13
CA TYR A 10 2.42 -18.89 -5.68
C TYR A 10 2.73 -17.54 -5.03
N ASP A 11 3.83 -16.89 -5.43
CA ASP A 11 4.24 -15.59 -4.88
C ASP A 11 3.22 -14.49 -5.22
N ASP A 12 2.64 -14.50 -6.43
CA ASP A 12 1.63 -13.53 -6.85
C ASP A 12 0.28 -13.74 -6.14
N THR A 13 -0.15 -15.00 -5.98
CA THR A 13 -1.41 -15.33 -5.28
C THR A 13 -1.34 -14.98 -3.80
N ASP A 14 -0.19 -15.23 -3.16
CA ASP A 14 0.06 -14.87 -1.76
C ASP A 14 0.10 -13.34 -1.58
N LEU A 15 0.71 -12.61 -2.52
CA LEU A 15 0.70 -11.15 -2.51
C LEU A 15 -0.73 -10.58 -2.60
N GLN A 16 -1.54 -11.08 -3.54
CA GLN A 16 -2.94 -10.66 -3.70
C GLN A 16 -3.71 -10.82 -2.39
N LEU A 17 -3.66 -12.00 -1.76
CA LEU A 17 -4.37 -12.26 -0.52
C LEU A 17 -3.90 -11.35 0.63
N LYS A 18 -2.59 -11.12 0.74
CA LYS A 18 -2.01 -10.22 1.74
C LYS A 18 -2.48 -8.79 1.55
N VAL A 19 -2.44 -8.27 0.34
CA VAL A 19 -2.88 -6.90 0.05
C VAL A 19 -4.40 -6.78 0.22
N GLU A 20 -5.17 -7.80 -0.12
CA GLU A 20 -6.63 -7.79 0.03
C GLU A 20 -7.01 -7.73 1.50
N THR A 21 -6.35 -8.56 2.31
CA THR A 21 -6.52 -8.55 3.77
C THR A 21 -6.13 -7.19 4.35
N PHE A 22 -4.99 -6.64 3.93
CA PHE A 22 -4.51 -5.31 4.35
C PHE A 22 -5.49 -4.18 3.99
N LEU A 23 -6.11 -4.22 2.82
CA LEU A 23 -7.07 -3.22 2.38
C LEU A 23 -8.42 -3.31 3.13
N LYS A 24 -8.87 -4.53 3.46
CA LYS A 24 -10.12 -4.77 4.17
C LYS A 24 -10.00 -4.58 5.69
N ASP A 25 -8.86 -4.90 6.27
CA ASP A 25 -8.60 -4.79 7.70
C ASP A 25 -7.71 -3.58 8.02
N ARG A 26 -8.36 -2.49 8.43
CA ARG A 26 -7.68 -1.24 8.80
C ARG A 26 -6.85 -1.34 10.09
N SER A 27 -6.91 -2.46 10.82
CA SER A 27 -6.04 -2.72 11.97
C SER A 27 -4.62 -3.15 11.56
N ILE A 28 -4.43 -3.56 10.30
CA ILE A 28 -3.12 -3.93 9.76
C ILE A 28 -2.35 -2.67 9.38
N ASP A 29 -1.20 -2.48 10.01
CA ASP A 29 -0.36 -1.29 9.84
C ASP A 29 0.46 -1.33 8.54
N ALA A 30 0.81 -2.50 8.02
CA ALA A 30 1.66 -2.61 6.84
C ALA A 30 1.48 -3.93 6.09
N VAL A 31 1.80 -3.90 4.79
CA VAL A 31 1.95 -5.07 3.93
C VAL A 31 3.26 -4.98 3.16
N THR A 32 3.95 -6.11 3.02
CA THR A 32 5.19 -6.20 2.23
C THR A 32 4.91 -6.84 0.87
N GLY A 33 5.50 -6.28 -0.18
CA GLY A 33 5.51 -6.85 -1.52
C GLY A 33 6.61 -7.88 -1.73
N ILE A 34 6.73 -8.35 -2.97
CA ILE A 34 7.73 -9.34 -3.38
C ILE A 34 9.11 -8.67 -3.46
N ARG A 35 10.15 -9.38 -3.02
CA ARG A 35 11.54 -8.90 -3.12
C ARG A 35 11.88 -8.55 -4.58
N ARG A 36 12.48 -7.38 -4.81
CA ARG A 36 12.82 -6.79 -6.13
C ARG A 36 11.64 -6.35 -6.98
N MET A 37 10.39 -6.46 -6.51
CA MET A 37 9.23 -5.89 -7.20
C MET A 37 9.37 -4.37 -7.34
N GLY A 38 9.97 -3.71 -6.35
CA GLY A 38 10.08 -2.26 -6.32
C GLY A 38 8.84 -1.60 -5.72
N ARG A 39 9.06 -0.47 -5.04
CA ARG A 39 8.03 0.25 -4.30
C ARG A 39 6.91 0.80 -5.18
N GLU A 40 7.26 1.38 -6.32
CA GLU A 40 6.28 1.95 -7.27
C GLU A 40 5.32 0.87 -7.78
N ASN A 41 5.87 -0.27 -8.21
CA ASN A 41 5.06 -1.41 -8.65
C ASN A 41 4.13 -1.94 -7.54
N LEU A 42 4.58 -1.97 -6.28
CA LEU A 42 3.70 -2.35 -5.17
C LEU A 42 2.58 -1.32 -4.96
N VAL A 43 2.90 -0.02 -5.01
CA VAL A 43 1.92 1.06 -4.86
C VAL A 43 0.84 0.98 -5.94
N ASP A 44 1.25 0.84 -7.20
CA ASP A 44 0.33 0.74 -8.33
C ASP A 44 -0.54 -0.50 -8.22
N PHE A 45 0.06 -1.64 -7.88
CA PHE A 45 -0.66 -2.89 -7.64
C PHE A 45 -1.72 -2.76 -6.53
N VAL A 46 -1.38 -2.14 -5.41
CA VAL A 46 -2.35 -1.93 -4.32
C VAL A 46 -3.46 -0.96 -4.74
N ALA A 47 -3.14 0.11 -5.46
CA ALA A 47 -4.12 1.08 -5.92
C ALA A 47 -5.13 0.45 -6.91
N GLU A 48 -4.64 -0.33 -7.87
CA GLU A 48 -5.49 -1.08 -8.81
C GLU A 48 -6.38 -2.07 -8.07
N MET A 49 -5.82 -2.82 -7.11
CA MET A 49 -6.58 -3.83 -6.38
C MET A 49 -7.62 -3.21 -5.43
N ALA A 50 -7.30 -2.08 -4.79
CA ALA A 50 -8.25 -1.32 -3.98
C ALA A 50 -9.45 -0.88 -4.82
N ASN A 51 -9.21 -0.31 -6.00
CA ASN A 51 -10.27 0.09 -6.91
C ASN A 51 -11.09 -1.11 -7.42
N GLY A 52 -10.46 -2.25 -7.70
CA GLY A 52 -11.14 -3.50 -8.05
C GLY A 52 -12.04 -4.05 -6.93
N LEU A 53 -11.70 -3.77 -5.67
CA LEU A 53 -12.50 -4.11 -4.48
C LEU A 53 -13.58 -3.06 -4.15
N GLY A 54 -13.69 -1.98 -4.93
CA GLY A 54 -14.63 -0.88 -4.69
C GLY A 54 -14.18 0.11 -3.60
N ILE A 55 -12.93 0.01 -3.16
CA ILE A 55 -12.29 0.96 -2.23
C ILE A 55 -11.75 2.11 -3.08
N GLY A 56 -12.37 3.29 -2.96
CA GLY A 56 -12.03 4.45 -3.74
C GLY A 56 -10.66 4.99 -3.34
N CYS A 57 -9.66 4.60 -4.11
CA CYS A 57 -8.25 4.83 -3.83
C CYS A 57 -7.62 5.68 -4.93
N SER A 58 -6.85 6.71 -4.55
CA SER A 58 -6.04 7.50 -5.47
C SER A 58 -4.57 7.49 -5.05
N VAL A 59 -3.68 7.75 -6.02
CA VAL A 59 -2.23 7.89 -5.78
C VAL A 59 -1.88 9.37 -5.85
N TYR A 60 -1.22 9.90 -4.82
CA TYR A 60 -0.80 11.29 -4.76
C TYR A 60 0.10 11.64 -5.96
N PRO A 61 -0.10 12.78 -6.65
CA PRO A 61 -0.81 13.99 -6.20
C PRO A 61 -2.33 13.98 -6.32
N ASP A 62 -2.95 12.94 -6.88
CA ASP A 62 -4.40 12.82 -6.87
C ASP A 62 -4.89 12.45 -5.47
N THR A 63 -5.78 13.29 -4.93
CA THR A 63 -6.40 13.13 -3.62
C THR A 63 -7.89 12.79 -3.71
N SER A 64 -8.40 12.52 -4.91
CA SER A 64 -9.82 12.23 -5.17
C SER A 64 -10.32 10.93 -4.51
N GLY A 65 -9.41 10.03 -4.12
CA GLY A 65 -9.74 8.80 -3.40
C GLY A 65 -10.52 9.07 -2.12
N LYS A 66 -11.76 8.57 -2.07
CA LYS A 66 -12.68 8.76 -0.94
C LYS A 66 -12.32 7.93 0.30
N ASP A 67 -11.71 6.77 0.09
CA ASP A 67 -11.40 5.81 1.15
C ASP A 67 -9.90 5.82 1.49
N ALA A 68 -9.04 5.91 0.48
CA ALA A 68 -7.59 5.92 0.66
C ALA A 68 -6.86 6.86 -0.31
N VAL A 69 -5.74 7.43 0.16
CA VAL A 69 -4.73 8.10 -0.67
C VAL A 69 -3.37 7.48 -0.40
N ILE A 70 -2.71 7.03 -1.47
CA ILE A 70 -1.39 6.40 -1.40
C ILE A 70 -0.31 7.38 -1.83
N PHE A 71 0.72 7.54 -1.02
CA PHE A 71 1.93 8.27 -1.35
C PHE A 71 3.03 7.30 -1.77
N TYR A 72 3.80 7.63 -2.80
CA TYR A 72 4.93 6.77 -3.21
C TYR A 72 6.01 6.66 -2.14
N SER A 73 6.23 7.69 -1.33
CA SER A 73 7.24 7.69 -0.27
C SER A 73 6.83 8.55 0.92
N TRP A 74 7.47 8.30 2.06
CA TRP A 74 7.27 9.06 3.29
C TRP A 74 7.77 10.51 3.23
N GLU A 75 8.71 10.82 2.33
CA GLU A 75 9.40 12.12 2.25
C GLU A 75 8.46 13.24 1.79
N ILE A 76 7.40 12.88 1.07
CA ILE A 76 6.43 13.82 0.49
C ILE A 76 5.30 14.16 1.48
N MET A 77 5.23 13.48 2.64
CA MET A 77 3.99 13.39 3.41
C MET A 77 3.76 14.46 4.49
N LYS A 78 4.79 15.09 5.07
CA LYS A 78 4.62 15.73 6.40
C LYS A 78 3.43 16.71 6.46
N ASP A 79 3.25 17.57 5.46
CA ASP A 79 2.16 18.54 5.44
C ASP A 79 0.92 18.06 4.67
N PRO A 80 1.04 17.39 3.50
CA PRO A 80 -0.13 16.93 2.76
C PRO A 80 -0.93 15.84 3.47
N ALA A 81 -0.26 14.84 4.08
CA ALA A 81 -0.94 13.73 4.74
C ALA A 81 -1.75 14.20 5.97
N GLU A 82 -1.16 15.09 6.78
CA GLU A 82 -1.86 15.63 7.95
C GLU A 82 -3.04 16.51 7.55
N SER A 83 -2.91 17.30 6.48
CA SER A 83 -4.01 18.12 5.97
C SER A 83 -5.17 17.25 5.48
N LEU A 84 -4.88 16.20 4.71
CA LEU A 84 -5.90 15.26 4.24
C LEU A 84 -6.65 14.56 5.38
N LEU A 85 -5.96 14.18 6.46
CA LEU A 85 -6.59 13.54 7.61
C LEU A 85 -7.41 14.52 8.46
N ARG A 86 -7.02 15.80 8.51
CA ARG A 86 -7.82 16.85 9.17
C ARG A 86 -9.10 17.13 8.39
N GLU A 87 -9.01 17.20 7.06
CA GLU A 87 -10.15 17.48 6.18
C GLU A 87 -11.09 16.28 6.03
N ARG A 88 -10.55 15.06 6.04
CA ARG A 88 -11.30 13.81 5.85
C ARG A 88 -11.01 12.82 6.97
N PRO A 89 -11.62 13.01 8.16
CA PRO A 89 -11.51 12.06 9.26
C PRO A 89 -12.01 10.68 8.82
N GLY A 90 -11.14 9.67 8.92
CA GLY A 90 -11.47 8.31 8.48
C GLY A 90 -10.97 7.96 7.08
N LEU A 91 -10.26 8.86 6.39
CA LEU A 91 -9.44 8.52 5.23
C LEU A 91 -8.23 7.66 5.64
N ASP A 92 -7.91 6.64 4.86
CA ASP A 92 -6.62 5.96 4.95
C ASP A 92 -5.54 6.71 4.18
N VAL A 93 -4.48 7.11 4.89
CA VAL A 93 -3.26 7.60 4.24
C VAL A 93 -2.23 6.49 4.28
N LEU A 94 -1.81 6.04 3.10
CA LEU A 94 -0.85 4.95 2.94
C LEU A 94 0.44 5.48 2.31
N HIS A 95 1.58 4.84 2.60
CA HIS A 95 2.85 5.22 2.02
C HIS A 95 3.70 4.04 1.60
N GLY A 96 4.24 4.12 0.39
CA GLY A 96 5.27 3.22 -0.10
C GLY A 96 6.56 3.41 0.67
N GLN A 97 7.29 2.33 0.89
CA GLN A 97 8.62 2.34 1.45
C GLN A 97 9.46 1.18 0.90
N ASP A 98 10.75 1.40 0.71
CA ASP A 98 11.70 0.32 0.48
C ASP A 98 12.30 -0.11 1.83
N LEU A 99 12.10 -1.39 2.18
CA LEU A 99 12.75 -2.01 3.33
C LEU A 99 14.11 -2.58 2.92
N CYS A 100 14.85 -3.09 3.91
CA CYS A 100 16.11 -3.78 3.67
C CYS A 100 15.94 -4.92 2.65
N HIS A 101 17.03 -5.24 1.93
CA HIS A 101 17.08 -6.33 0.94
C HIS A 101 16.14 -6.17 -0.27
N GLN A 102 15.73 -4.94 -0.59
CA GLN A 102 14.87 -4.61 -1.74
C GLN A 102 13.45 -5.20 -1.62
N VAL A 103 12.90 -5.22 -0.41
CA VAL A 103 11.51 -5.60 -0.18
C VAL A 103 10.66 -4.32 -0.11
N PRO A 104 9.76 -4.06 -1.08
CA PRO A 104 8.86 -2.93 -0.97
C PRO A 104 7.81 -3.20 0.10
N ALA A 105 7.31 -2.14 0.71
CA ALA A 105 6.21 -2.20 1.67
C ALA A 105 5.27 -1.03 1.45
N LEU A 106 4.02 -1.25 1.85
CA LEU A 106 3.01 -0.21 1.96
C LEU A 106 2.58 -0.13 3.41
N VAL A 107 2.64 1.07 3.98
CA VAL A 107 2.45 1.30 5.42
C VAL A 107 1.34 2.32 5.62
N ARG A 108 0.47 2.05 6.57
CA ARG A 108 -0.64 2.92 6.98
C ARG A 108 -0.11 3.99 7.93
N TYR A 109 -0.36 5.25 7.60
CA TYR A 109 0.01 6.35 8.46
C TYR A 109 -0.93 6.42 9.66
N ASN A 110 -0.40 6.04 10.83
CA ASN A 110 -1.11 6.07 12.10
C ASN A 110 -0.45 7.08 13.06
N LYS A 111 -1.05 8.27 13.19
CA LYS A 111 -0.55 9.33 14.11
C LYS A 111 -0.52 8.90 15.58
N LYS A 112 -1.36 7.93 15.96
CA LYS A 112 -1.49 7.46 17.35
C LYS A 112 -0.29 6.67 17.91
N LYS A 113 0.71 6.31 17.10
CA LYS A 113 1.86 5.47 17.52
C LYS A 113 3.20 6.21 17.57
N ARG A 114 3.20 7.55 17.50
CA ARG A 114 4.41 8.34 17.76
C ARG A 114 4.39 8.83 19.21
N ASP A 115 4.68 7.91 20.12
CA ASP A 115 5.12 8.23 21.48
C ASP A 115 6.65 8.33 21.51
#